data_AF-A0A369XUM0-F1
#
_entry.id   AF-A0A369XUM0-F1
#
_cell.length_a   1.000
_cell.length_b   1.000
_cell.length_c   1.000
_cell.angle_alpha   90.00
_cell.angle_beta   90.00
_cell.angle_gamma   90.00
#
_symmetry.space_group_name_H-M   'P 1'
#
loop_
_entity.id
_entity.type
_entity.pdbx_description
1 polymer ?
#
loop_
_entity_poly.entity_id
_entity_poly.type
_entity_poly.pdbx_seq_one_letter_code
_entity_poly.pdbx_strand_id
1 'polypeptide(L)'
;MEQKFLEHEMENYKKEQEKIKKLIGSIGATHSSRNHKIFNGLFLTLVVLSFFAGGVLHYIPFNLSIELGVLLVSIKIAWMIHEQQKVNHFQFWILNSIELRLNSLQTNFRKMDKELKRQGEERNSD
;
A
#
# COMPACT_ATOMS: atom_id res chain seq x y z
N MET A 1 -14.29 -38.78 -14.54
CA MET A 1 -15.04 -37.51 -14.41
C MET A 1 -14.38 -36.56 -13.41
N GLU A 2 -13.88 -37.06 -12.28
CA GLU A 2 -13.15 -36.28 -11.26
C GLU A 2 -11.94 -35.49 -11.75
N GLN A 3 -11.07 -36.08 -12.58
CA GLN A 3 -9.84 -35.40 -13.00
C GLN A 3 -10.09 -34.13 -13.83
N LYS A 4 -11.10 -34.14 -14.70
CA LYS A 4 -11.48 -32.95 -15.49
C LYS A 4 -12.11 -31.86 -14.62
N PHE A 5 -12.77 -32.22 -13.52
CA PHE A 5 -13.33 -31.27 -12.57
C PHE A 5 -12.22 -30.57 -11.77
N LEU A 6 -11.24 -31.34 -11.30
CA LEU A 6 -10.06 -30.83 -10.57
C LEU A 6 -9.20 -29.89 -11.43
N GLU A 7 -8.99 -30.21 -12.70
CA GLU A 7 -8.27 -29.33 -13.64
C GLU A 7 -9.01 -28.01 -13.87
N HIS A 8 -10.34 -28.06 -14.02
CA HIS A 8 -11.16 -26.88 -14.20
C HIS A 8 -11.18 -25.99 -12.95
N GLU A 9 -11.17 -26.59 -11.76
CA GLU A 9 -11.08 -25.87 -10.49
C GLU A 9 -9.71 -25.21 -10.30
N MET A 10 -8.62 -25.91 -10.67
CA MET A 10 -7.26 -25.36 -10.66
C MET A 10 -7.10 -24.18 -11.63
N GLU A 11 -7.73 -24.23 -12.80
CA GLU A 11 -7.68 -23.14 -13.77
C GLU A 11 -8.44 -21.90 -13.27
N ASN A 12 -9.59 -22.11 -12.63
CA ASN A 12 -10.35 -21.03 -12.00
C ASN A 12 -9.56 -20.38 -10.85
N TYR A 13 -8.90 -21.18 -10.02
CA TYR A 13 -8.01 -20.68 -8.96
C TYR A 13 -6.87 -19.82 -9.49
N LYS A 14 -6.24 -20.22 -10.61
CA LYS A 14 -5.18 -19.44 -11.25
C LYS A 14 -5.70 -18.11 -11.79
N LYS A 15 -6.88 -18.09 -12.40
CA LYS A 15 -7.54 -16.85 -12.88
C LYS A 15 -7.86 -15.89 -11.74
N GLU A 16 -8.32 -16.39 -10.59
CA GLU A 16 -8.56 -15.54 -9.43
C GLU A 16 -7.26 -14.99 -8.82
N GLN A 17 -6.21 -15.81 -8.74
CA GLN A 17 -4.87 -15.37 -8.33
C GLN A 17 -4.31 -14.26 -9.23
N GLU A 18 -4.46 -14.38 -10.54
CA GLU A 18 -4.02 -13.36 -11.49
C GLU A 18 -4.82 -12.06 -11.36
N LYS A 19 -6.14 -12.12 -11.14
CA LYS A 19 -6.96 -10.94 -10.87
C LYS A 19 -6.51 -10.23 -9.59
N ILE A 20 -6.25 -10.97 -8.53
CA ILE A 20 -5.75 -10.42 -7.25
C ILE A 20 -4.38 -9.78 -7.46
N LYS A 21 -3.47 -10.44 -8.18
CA LYS A 21 -2.14 -9.92 -8.51
C LYS A 21 -2.20 -8.65 -9.36
N LYS A 22 -3.15 -8.57 -10.30
CA LYS A 22 -3.35 -7.41 -11.18
C LYS A 22 -4.00 -6.24 -10.43
N LEU A 23 -4.95 -6.52 -9.53
CA LEU A 23 -5.52 -5.53 -8.61
C LEU A 23 -4.41 -4.95 -7.70
N ILE A 24 -3.62 -5.80 -7.05
CA ILE A 24 -2.49 -5.38 -6.19
C ILE A 24 -1.43 -4.62 -6.98
N GLY A 25 -1.09 -5.09 -8.19
CA GLY A 25 -0.13 -4.43 -9.07
C GLY A 25 -0.60 -3.07 -9.57
N SER A 26 -1.89 -2.93 -9.91
CA SER A 26 -2.46 -1.66 -10.36
C SER A 26 -2.51 -0.59 -9.26
N ILE A 27 -2.69 -1.02 -8.02
CA ILE A 27 -2.71 -0.14 -6.85
C ILE A 27 -1.28 0.19 -6.36
N GLY A 28 -0.32 -0.73 -6.51
CA GLY A 28 1.08 -0.51 -6.10
C GLY A 28 1.97 0.22 -7.12
N ALA A 29 1.71 0.10 -8.43
CA ALA A 29 2.65 0.55 -9.46
C ALA A 29 2.49 2.00 -9.93
N THR A 30 1.42 2.71 -9.56
CA THR A 30 1.02 3.89 -10.36
C THR A 30 1.17 5.26 -9.73
N HIS A 31 1.52 5.47 -8.44
CA HIS A 31 1.33 6.83 -7.90
C HIS A 31 2.52 7.64 -7.38
N SER A 32 3.63 7.10 -6.87
CA SER A 32 4.34 7.93 -5.88
C SER A 32 5.86 7.80 -5.81
N SER A 33 6.57 8.03 -6.92
CA SER A 33 8.03 8.28 -6.83
C SER A 33 8.45 9.54 -7.57
N ARG A 34 8.00 9.70 -8.82
CA ARG A 34 8.38 10.88 -9.64
C ARG A 34 7.65 12.15 -9.20
N ASN A 35 6.35 12.04 -8.95
CA ASN A 35 5.51 13.18 -8.55
C ASN A 35 5.90 13.70 -7.15
N HIS A 36 6.29 12.82 -6.22
CA HIS A 36 6.76 13.23 -4.90
C HIS A 36 8.08 14.02 -4.95
N LYS A 37 9.05 13.59 -5.77
CA LYS A 37 10.32 14.31 -5.94
C LYS A 37 10.12 15.68 -6.60
N ILE A 38 9.27 15.74 -7.62
CA ILE A 38 8.92 17.00 -8.32
C ILE A 38 8.19 17.96 -7.38
N PHE A 39 7.20 17.48 -6.62
CA PHE A 39 6.43 18.32 -5.70
C PHE A 39 7.30 18.81 -4.54
N ASN A 40 8.18 17.97 -4.00
CA ASN A 40 9.11 18.39 -2.95
C ASN A 40 10.10 19.45 -3.45
N GLY A 41 10.66 19.28 -4.66
CA GLY A 41 11.54 20.26 -5.28
C GLY A 41 10.84 21.60 -5.57
N LEU A 42 9.62 21.55 -6.14
CA LEU A 42 8.81 22.74 -6.39
C LEU A 42 8.47 23.49 -5.09
N PHE A 43 8.18 22.77 -4.02
CA PHE A 43 7.85 23.36 -2.73
C PHE A 43 9.06 24.05 -2.10
N LEU A 44 10.23 23.42 -2.12
CA LEU A 44 11.48 24.04 -1.66
C LEU A 44 11.79 25.32 -2.45
N THR A 45 11.66 25.28 -3.77
CA THR A 45 11.84 26.46 -4.62
C THR A 45 10.88 27.59 -4.26
N LEU A 46 9.60 27.29 -4.00
CA LEU A 46 8.61 28.29 -3.59
C LEU A 46 8.92 28.93 -2.23
N VAL A 47 9.38 28.13 -1.25
CA VAL A 47 9.79 28.65 0.07
C VAL A 47 10.98 29.60 -0.06
N VAL A 48 11.99 29.21 -0.85
CA VAL A 48 13.18 30.05 -1.12
C VAL A 48 12.78 31.33 -1.86
N LEU A 49 11.89 31.24 -2.87
CA LEU A 49 11.41 32.40 -3.61
C LEU A 49 10.62 33.36 -2.72
N SER A 50 9.78 32.84 -1.82
CA SER A 50 8.97 33.65 -0.90
C SER A 50 9.86 34.44 0.07
N PHE A 51 10.94 33.83 0.57
CA PHE A 51 11.93 34.51 1.40
C PHE A 51 12.72 35.57 0.62
N PHE A 52 13.13 35.26 -0.62
CA PHE A 52 13.81 36.23 -1.49
C PHE A 52 12.90 37.41 -1.88
N ALA A 53 11.61 37.17 -2.15
CA ALA A 53 10.65 38.21 -2.50
C ALA A 53 10.36 39.16 -1.32
N GLY A 54 10.26 38.63 -0.10
CA GLY A 54 10.07 39.43 1.12
C GLY A 54 11.33 40.15 1.60
N GLY A 55 12.51 39.53 1.44
CA GLY A 55 13.78 40.08 1.93
C GLY A 55 14.53 40.97 0.92
N VAL A 56 14.72 40.49 -0.32
CA VAL A 56 15.58 41.14 -1.32
C VAL A 56 14.81 42.15 -2.17
N LEU A 57 13.54 41.86 -2.50
CA LEU A 57 12.74 42.72 -3.38
C LEU A 57 12.01 43.86 -2.64
N HIS A 58 11.89 43.80 -1.30
CA HIS A 58 11.12 44.74 -0.44
C HIS A 58 9.74 45.10 -1.02
N TYR A 59 9.12 44.21 -1.80
CA TYR A 59 7.83 44.48 -2.45
C TYR A 59 6.67 44.35 -1.46
N ILE A 60 6.88 43.64 -0.35
CA ILE A 60 5.90 43.32 0.69
C ILE A 60 6.58 43.50 2.06
N PRO A 61 5.90 44.07 3.08
CA PRO A 61 6.44 44.14 4.43
C PRO A 61 6.79 42.75 4.96
N PHE A 62 7.96 42.65 5.60
CA PHE A 62 8.57 41.39 6.07
C PHE A 62 7.62 40.49 6.88
N ASN A 63 6.80 41.08 7.74
CA ASN A 63 5.83 40.35 8.56
C ASN A 63 4.81 39.57 7.72
N LEU A 64 4.35 40.17 6.62
CA LEU A 64 3.33 39.61 5.73
C LEU A 64 3.94 38.50 4.84
N SER A 65 5.22 38.62 4.49
CA SER A 65 5.97 37.56 3.81
C SER A 65 6.12 36.30 4.68
N ILE A 66 6.44 36.46 5.97
CA ILE A 66 6.51 35.33 6.90
C ILE A 66 5.15 34.67 7.07
N GLU A 67 4.09 35.45 7.24
CA GLU A 67 2.74 34.93 7.45
C GLU A 67 2.25 34.12 6.23
N LEU A 68 2.51 34.61 5.00
CA LEU A 68 2.24 33.88 3.77
C LEU A 68 3.10 32.61 3.62
N GLY A 69 4.37 32.66 4.04
CA GLY A 69 5.26 31.50 4.05
C GLY A 69 4.74 30.39 4.96
N VAL A 70 4.32 30.74 6.18
CA VAL A 70 3.75 29.79 7.15
C VAL A 70 2.42 29.21 6.64
N LEU A 71 1.58 30.02 6.00
CA LEU A 71 0.32 29.57 5.38
C LEU A 71 0.58 28.52 4.28
N LEU A 72 1.54 28.79 3.38
CA LEU A 72 1.90 27.87 2.28
C LEU A 72 2.47 26.54 2.79
N VAL A 73 3.30 26.59 3.84
CA VAL A 73 3.82 25.38 4.52
C VAL A 73 2.70 24.57 5.16
N SER A 74 1.74 25.23 5.81
CA SER A 74 0.61 24.55 6.44
C SER A 74 -0.27 23.82 5.42
N ILE A 75 -0.58 24.46 4.29
CA ILE A 75 -1.33 23.84 3.19
C ILE A 75 -0.57 22.66 2.60
N LYS A 76 0.76 22.77 2.47
CA LYS A 76 1.60 21.69 1.98
C LYS A 76 1.58 20.45 2.88
N ILE A 77 1.65 20.66 4.19
CA ILE A 77 1.57 19.58 5.18
C ILE A 77 0.21 18.89 5.08
N ALA A 78 -0.89 19.65 5.02
CA ALA A 78 -2.23 19.10 4.85
C ALA A 78 -2.36 18.26 3.57
N TRP A 79 -1.79 18.74 2.45
CA TRP A 79 -1.76 17.99 1.20
C TRP A 79 -0.93 16.70 1.33
N MET A 80 0.24 16.77 1.96
CA MET A 80 1.11 15.61 2.18
C MET A 80 0.39 14.52 2.98
N ILE A 81 -0.31 14.91 4.06
CA ILE A 81 -1.09 14.00 4.90
C ILE A 81 -2.23 13.37 4.09
N HIS A 82 -2.94 14.16 3.28
CA HIS A 82 -4.01 13.67 2.42
C HIS A 82 -3.52 12.64 1.37
N GLU A 83 -2.35 12.86 0.76
CA GLU A 83 -1.71 11.88 -0.13
C GLU A 83 -1.27 10.61 0.62
N GLN A 84 -0.76 10.73 1.85
CA GLN A 84 -0.35 9.58 2.66
C GLN A 84 -1.51 8.68 3.10
N GLN A 85 -2.73 9.22 3.29
CA GLN A 85 -3.89 8.41 3.67
C GLN A 85 -4.24 7.32 2.64
N LYS A 86 -4.04 7.59 1.34
CA LYS A 86 -4.27 6.60 0.27
C LYS A 86 -3.29 5.43 0.36
N VAL A 87 -2.02 5.72 0.68
CA VAL A 87 -0.97 4.71 0.84
C VAL A 87 -1.21 3.86 2.09
N ASN A 88 -1.61 4.47 3.20
CA ASN A 88 -1.92 3.74 4.43
C ASN A 88 -3.10 2.79 4.24
N HIS A 89 -4.15 3.22 3.53
CA HIS A 89 -5.27 2.34 3.22
C HIS A 89 -4.80 1.13 2.38
N PHE A 90 -3.92 1.36 1.40
CA PHE A 90 -3.36 0.27 0.61
C PHE A 90 -2.52 -0.71 1.43
N GLN A 91 -1.63 -0.20 2.31
CA GLN A 91 -0.84 -1.04 3.21
C GLN A 91 -1.75 -1.87 4.13
N PHE A 92 -2.83 -1.28 4.63
CA PHE A 92 -3.83 -1.97 5.44
C PHE A 92 -4.52 -3.11 4.67
N TRP A 93 -4.95 -2.87 3.43
CA TRP A 93 -5.55 -3.90 2.58
C TRP A 93 -4.60 -5.06 2.28
N ILE A 94 -3.32 -4.77 2.04
CA ILE A 94 -2.31 -5.82 1.85
C ILE A 94 -2.16 -6.66 3.12
N LEU A 95 -2.01 -6.01 4.28
CA LEU A 95 -1.82 -6.74 5.54
C LEU A 95 -3.01 -7.66 5.84
N ASN A 96 -4.24 -7.17 5.67
CA ASN A 96 -5.46 -7.96 5.84
C ASN A 96 -5.49 -9.16 4.87
N SER A 97 -5.06 -8.99 3.62
CA SER A 97 -4.98 -10.09 2.67
C SER A 97 -3.95 -11.17 3.06
N ILE A 98 -2.81 -10.74 3.62
CA ILE A 98 -1.77 -11.64 4.13
C ILE A 98 -2.31 -12.38 5.36
N GLU A 99 -2.95 -11.67 6.29
CA GLU A 99 -3.54 -12.24 7.50
C GLU A 99 -4.57 -13.34 7.17
N LEU A 100 -5.48 -13.05 6.24
CA LEU A 100 -6.47 -14.04 5.77
C LEU A 100 -5.81 -15.27 5.14
N ARG A 101 -4.76 -15.07 4.34
CA ARG A 101 -4.03 -16.18 3.70
C ARG A 101 -3.19 -16.99 4.70
N LEU A 102 -2.63 -16.34 5.71
CA LEU A 102 -1.85 -17.00 6.76
C LEU A 102 -2.77 -17.84 7.66
N ASN A 103 -3.97 -17.34 7.94
CA ASN A 103 -4.98 -18.07 8.70
C ASN A 103 -5.49 -19.32 7.97
N SER A 104 -5.71 -19.23 6.65
CA SER A 104 -6.11 -20.40 5.86
C SER A 104 -5.00 -21.44 5.76
N LEU A 105 -3.74 -21.02 5.62
CA LEU A 105 -2.57 -21.90 5.68
C LEU A 105 -2.47 -22.61 7.03
N GLN A 106 -2.64 -21.90 8.14
CA GLN A 106 -2.63 -22.51 9.48
C GLN A 106 -3.73 -23.56 9.66
N THR A 107 -4.93 -23.28 9.14
CA THR A 107 -6.06 -24.22 9.18
C THR A 107 -5.77 -25.49 8.37
N ASN A 108 -5.20 -25.34 7.17
CA ASN A 108 -4.82 -26.46 6.32
C ASN A 108 -3.70 -27.30 6.96
N PHE A 109 -2.71 -26.67 7.58
CA PHE A 109 -1.67 -27.36 8.34
C PHE A 109 -2.25 -28.21 9.49
N ARG A 110 -3.19 -27.67 10.26
CA ARG A 110 -3.86 -28.42 11.35
C ARG A 110 -4.67 -29.61 10.83
N LYS A 111 -5.30 -29.50 9.66
CA LYS A 111 -6.00 -30.63 9.03
C LYS A 111 -5.04 -31.72 8.59
N MET A 112 -3.90 -31.32 8.01
CA MET A 112 -2.85 -32.25 7.59
C MET A 112 -2.21 -32.99 8.77
N ASP A 113 -1.92 -32.30 9.89
CA ASP A 113 -1.41 -32.94 11.12
C ASP A 113 -2.39 -33.98 11.69
N LYS A 114 -3.69 -33.66 11.68
CA LYS A 114 -4.73 -34.59 12.13
C LYS A 114 -4.83 -35.84 11.25
N GLU A 115 -4.78 -35.67 9.93
CA GLU A 115 -4.86 -36.82 9.02
C GLU A 115 -3.60 -37.70 9.11
N LEU A 116 -2.42 -37.09 9.27
CA LEU A 116 -1.17 -37.83 9.50
C LEU A 116 -1.21 -38.64 10.81
N LYS A 117 -1.75 -38.07 11.89
CA LYS A 117 -1.95 -38.81 13.15
C LYS A 117 -2.92 -39.97 12.99
N ARG A 118 -4.04 -39.76 12.29
CA ARG A 118 -5.05 -40.80 12.06
C ARG A 118 -4.49 -41.97 11.25
N GLN A 119 -3.72 -41.69 10.21
CA GLN A 119 -3.02 -42.72 9.43
C GLN A 119 -1.95 -43.46 10.25
N GLY A 120 -1.26 -42.76 11.16
CA GLY A 120 -0.31 -43.38 12.08
C GLY A 120 -0.96 -44.31 13.10
N GLU A 121 -2.14 -43.95 13.62
CA GLU A 121 -2.93 -44.77 14.55
C GLU A 121 -3.55 -46.00 13.84
N GLU A 122 -4.09 -45.83 12.63
CA GLU A 122 -4.62 -46.94 11.82
C GLU A 122 -3.52 -47.96 11.47
N ARG A 123 -2.29 -47.51 11.15
CA ARG A 123 -1.17 -48.38 10.81
C ARG A 123 -0.50 -49.09 12.01
N ASN A 124 -0.76 -48.63 13.23
CA ASN A 124 -0.22 -49.23 14.46
C ASN A 124 -1.23 -50.15 15.18
N SER A 125 -2.43 -50.29 14.59
CA SER A 125 -3.53 -51.13 15.08
C SER A 125 -3.71 -52.42 14.26
N ASP A 126 -2.96 -52.57 13.17
CA ASP A 126 -2.78 -53.80 12.36
C ASP A 126 -1.46 -54.51 12.74
#